data_AF-X0XJL0-F1
#
_entry.id   AF-X0XJL0-F1
#
_cell.length_a   1.000
_cell.length_b   1.000
_cell.length_c   1.000
_cell.angle_alpha   90.00
_cell.angle_beta   90.00
_cell.angle_gamma   90.00
#
_symmetry.space_group_name_H-M   'P 1'
#
loop_
_entity.id
_entity.type
_entity.pdbx_description
1 polymer ?
#
loop_
_entity_poly.entity_id
_entity_poly.type
_entity_poly.pdbx_seq_one_letter_code
_entity_poly.pdbx_strand_id
1 'polypeptide(L)'
;AIIEVKTNIENQNLTEILKRMNEMGEFTNQSQSNQPTFIDQTIIENQPIFNGIFSYEGYHNITNQQDVEELIELKIKEGARGTNYVNHISLNENIFIKNFGHRTSSGEYIFDIFSVYKIEDLSFSYFISNLLSYLVKRPITDESDLWFPTDKEQHNLKNISLID
;
A
#
# COMPACT_ATOMS: atom_id res chain seq x y z
N ALA A 1 0.37 -5.23 -12.16
CA ALA A 1 0.17 -5.30 -10.70
C ALA A 1 0.70 -6.64 -10.21
N ILE A 2 1.19 -6.69 -8.98
CA ILE A 2 1.58 -7.92 -8.27
C ILE A 2 0.83 -7.93 -6.95
N ILE A 3 0.27 -9.07 -6.58
CA ILE A 3 -0.56 -9.22 -5.39
C ILE A 3 -0.20 -10.54 -4.71
N GLU A 4 0.22 -10.48 -3.45
CA GLU A 4 0.30 -11.66 -2.58
C GLU A 4 -1.03 -11.81 -1.83
N VAL A 5 -1.62 -13.00 -1.86
CA VAL A 5 -2.90 -13.29 -1.19
C VAL A 5 -2.70 -14.31 -0.08
N LYS A 6 -3.19 -14.01 1.13
CA LYS A 6 -3.15 -14.89 2.30
C LYS A 6 -4.54 -15.08 2.90
N THR A 7 -4.80 -16.27 3.44
CA THR A 7 -6.00 -16.52 4.25
C THR A 7 -5.86 -15.83 5.61
N ASN A 8 -4.72 -15.97 6.27
CA ASN A 8 -4.41 -15.27 7.52
C ASN A 8 -2.94 -14.86 7.53
N ILE A 9 -2.66 -13.57 7.52
CA ILE A 9 -1.29 -13.04 7.41
C ILE A 9 -0.54 -13.01 8.75
N GLU A 10 -1.28 -12.91 9.87
CA GLU A 10 -0.71 -12.88 11.22
C GLU A 10 0.11 -14.15 11.52
N ASN A 11 -0.34 -15.29 10.98
CA ASN A 11 0.33 -16.58 11.11
C ASN A 11 1.42 -16.83 10.03
N GLN A 12 1.74 -15.86 9.18
CA GLN A 12 2.56 -16.06 7.97
C GLN A 12 3.81 -15.17 7.91
N ASN A 13 4.26 -14.63 9.04
CA ASN A 13 5.43 -13.75 9.16
C ASN A 13 5.41 -12.56 8.16
N LEU A 14 4.65 -11.53 8.51
CA LEU A 14 4.49 -10.30 7.72
C LEU A 14 5.81 -9.70 7.24
N THR A 15 6.87 -9.70 8.07
CA THR A 15 8.19 -9.16 7.71
C THR A 15 8.76 -9.85 6.47
N GLU A 16 8.72 -11.19 6.42
CA GLU A 16 9.26 -11.95 5.29
C GLU A 16 8.41 -11.82 4.02
N ILE A 17 7.08 -11.68 4.18
CA ILE A 17 6.19 -11.38 3.04
C ILE A 17 6.54 -10.01 2.46
N LEU A 18 6.72 -8.99 3.29
CA LEU A 18 7.09 -7.65 2.85
C LEU A 18 8.42 -7.65 2.10
N LYS A 19 9.46 -8.29 2.64
CA LYS A 19 10.75 -8.42 1.95
C LYS A 19 10.60 -9.03 0.56
N ARG A 20 9.95 -10.20 0.47
CA ARG A 20 9.74 -10.88 -0.80
C ARG A 20 8.96 -10.04 -1.80
N MET A 21 7.92 -9.34 -1.34
CA MET A 21 7.11 -8.49 -2.22
C MET A 21 7.87 -7.23 -2.66
N ASN A 22 8.74 -6.69 -1.82
CA ASN A 22 9.63 -5.59 -2.20
C ASN A 22 10.65 -6.03 -3.26
N GLU A 23 11.29 -7.19 -3.10
CA GLU A 23 12.19 -7.77 -4.12
C GLU A 23 11.47 -7.99 -5.46
N MET A 24 10.26 -8.55 -5.42
CA MET A 24 9.45 -8.79 -6.62
C MET A 24 9.03 -7.47 -7.30
N GLY A 25 8.69 -6.47 -6.48
CA GLY A 25 8.35 -5.13 -6.94
C GLY A 25 9.52 -4.43 -7.61
N GLU A 26 10.72 -4.53 -7.02
CA GLU A 26 11.95 -4.00 -7.58
C GLU A 26 12.25 -4.60 -8.95
N PHE A 27 12.30 -5.93 -9.03
CA PHE A 27 12.56 -6.66 -10.27
C PHE A 27 11.60 -6.27 -11.40
N THR A 28 10.33 -6.11 -11.06
CA THR A 28 9.29 -5.78 -12.05
C THR A 28 9.35 -4.33 -12.49
N ASN A 29 9.63 -3.39 -11.58
CA ASN A 29 9.79 -1.97 -11.92
C ASN A 29 11.04 -1.74 -12.78
N GLN A 30 12.16 -2.41 -12.49
CA GLN A 30 13.36 -2.37 -13.32
C GLN A 30 13.11 -2.92 -14.74
N SER A 31 12.16 -3.84 -14.89
CA SER A 31 11.76 -4.36 -16.20
C SER A 31 10.85 -3.39 -16.98
N GLN A 32 10.15 -2.48 -16.29
CA GLN A 32 9.24 -1.49 -16.89
C GLN A 32 9.88 -0.14 -17.19
N SER A 33 11.06 0.16 -16.63
CA SER A 33 11.77 1.44 -16.78
C SER A 33 12.23 1.77 -18.21
N ASN A 34 11.88 0.96 -19.21
CA ASN A 34 12.28 1.13 -20.61
C ASN A 34 11.23 1.74 -21.54
N GLN A 35 10.03 2.15 -21.09
CA GLN A 35 9.06 2.83 -21.99
C GLN A 35 8.27 3.97 -21.33
N PRO A 36 8.40 5.23 -21.81
CA PRO A 36 7.54 6.31 -21.37
C PRO A 36 6.09 6.03 -21.78
N THR A 37 5.16 6.13 -20.81
CA THR A 37 3.72 6.04 -21.11
C THR A 37 3.19 7.44 -21.43
N PHE A 38 2.67 7.62 -22.65
CA PHE A 38 1.96 8.83 -23.05
C PHE A 38 0.45 8.63 -22.85
N ILE A 39 -0.18 9.53 -22.10
CA ILE A 39 -1.65 9.66 -22.10
C ILE A 39 -1.97 11.15 -22.26
N ASP A 40 -2.74 11.47 -23.30
CA ASP A 40 -3.31 12.81 -23.51
C ASP A 40 -2.30 13.97 -23.37
N GLN A 41 -1.20 13.90 -24.14
CA GLN A 41 -0.10 14.90 -24.15
C GLN A 41 0.65 15.10 -22.82
N THR A 42 0.34 14.30 -21.79
CA THR A 42 0.99 14.35 -20.48
C THR A 42 1.95 13.16 -20.35
N ILE A 43 3.22 13.43 -20.02
CA ILE A 43 4.17 12.36 -19.69
C ILE A 43 3.81 11.87 -18.29
N ILE A 44 3.23 10.69 -18.18
CA ILE A 44 3.14 10.00 -16.89
C ILE A 44 4.45 9.23 -16.75
N GLU A 45 5.44 9.89 -16.18
CA GLU A 45 6.70 9.23 -15.83
C GLU A 45 6.41 8.07 -14.88
N ASN A 46 6.78 6.86 -15.33
CA ASN A 46 6.83 5.56 -14.65
C ASN A 46 6.35 5.57 -13.19
N GLN A 47 5.03 5.69 -13.01
CA GLN A 47 4.43 5.32 -11.73
C GLN A 47 4.83 3.86 -11.48
N PRO A 48 5.34 3.53 -10.27
CA PRO A 48 5.72 2.16 -9.93
C PRO A 48 4.57 1.18 -10.18
N ILE A 49 4.80 -0.13 -10.14
CA ILE A 49 3.68 -1.06 -10.22
C ILE A 49 2.80 -1.00 -8.96
N PHE A 50 1.50 -1.30 -9.10
CA PHE A 50 0.70 -1.70 -7.95
C PHE A 50 1.30 -2.98 -7.37
N ASN A 51 1.76 -2.91 -6.12
CA ASN A 51 2.39 -4.02 -5.42
C ASN A 51 1.69 -4.17 -4.06
N GLY A 52 0.78 -5.14 -4.01
CA GLY A 52 -0.19 -5.28 -2.94
C GLY A 52 -0.03 -6.56 -2.14
N ILE A 53 -0.45 -6.50 -0.89
CA ILE A 53 -0.64 -7.66 -0.02
C ILE A 53 -2.11 -7.69 0.40
N PHE A 54 -2.78 -8.80 0.19
CA PHE A 54 -4.17 -8.98 0.57
C PHE A 54 -4.29 -10.16 1.52
N SER A 55 -4.83 -9.92 2.71
CA SER A 55 -5.14 -10.96 3.68
C SER A 55 -6.61 -10.90 4.06
N TYR A 56 -7.26 -12.06 4.09
CA TYR A 56 -8.65 -12.17 4.53
C TYR A 56 -8.75 -12.01 6.06
N GLU A 57 -7.83 -12.61 6.81
CA GLU A 57 -7.79 -12.58 8.29
C GLU A 57 -6.44 -12.10 8.83
N GLY A 58 -6.42 -11.69 10.09
CA GLY A 58 -5.21 -11.42 10.86
C GLY A 58 -5.19 -10.02 11.44
N TYR A 59 -4.51 -9.83 12.57
CA TYR A 59 -4.34 -8.53 13.23
C TYR A 59 -5.68 -7.86 13.63
N HIS A 60 -6.71 -8.64 13.96
CA HIS A 60 -8.02 -8.14 14.42
C HIS A 60 -7.96 -7.34 15.73
N ASN A 61 -6.89 -7.53 16.50
CA ASN A 61 -6.66 -6.82 17.75
C ASN A 61 -6.17 -5.38 17.55
N ILE A 62 -5.91 -4.93 16.30
CA ILE A 62 -5.56 -3.54 16.04
C ILE A 62 -6.81 -2.67 16.15
N THR A 63 -6.85 -1.86 17.21
CA THR A 63 -7.98 -0.96 17.50
C THR A 63 -7.54 0.50 17.64
N ASN A 64 -6.28 0.74 17.99
CA ASN A 64 -5.75 2.05 18.28
C ASN A 64 -4.27 2.17 17.85
N GLN A 65 -3.67 3.34 18.07
CA GLN A 65 -2.27 3.59 17.73
C GLN A 65 -1.31 2.62 18.43
N GLN A 66 -1.46 2.35 19.73
CA GLN A 66 -0.58 1.49 20.51
C GLN A 66 -0.49 0.07 19.93
N ASP A 67 -1.64 -0.48 19.52
CA ASP A 67 -1.69 -1.81 18.90
C ASP A 67 -0.88 -1.86 17.58
N VAL A 68 -0.88 -0.76 16.81
CA VAL A 68 -0.06 -0.66 15.59
C VAL A 68 1.44 -0.73 15.94
N GLU A 69 1.87 0.00 16.97
CA GLU A 69 3.28 0.04 17.40
C GLU A 69 3.74 -1.35 17.85
N GLU A 70 2.91 -2.04 18.64
CA GLU A 70 3.24 -3.34 19.22
C GLU A 70 3.18 -4.48 18.22
N LEU A 71 2.20 -4.47 17.30
CA LEU A 71 1.90 -5.64 16.47
C LEU A 71 2.53 -5.60 15.08
N ILE A 72 2.63 -4.42 14.44
CA ILE A 72 2.98 -4.35 13.01
C ILE A 72 4.07 -3.33 12.66
N GLU A 73 4.29 -2.27 13.46
CA GLU A 73 5.24 -1.22 13.09
C GLU A 73 6.66 -1.75 12.86
N LEU A 74 7.20 -2.51 13.81
CA LEU A 74 8.53 -3.09 13.68
C LEU A 74 8.62 -4.03 12.47
N LYS A 75 7.57 -4.85 12.26
CA LYS A 75 7.51 -5.78 11.11
C LYS A 75 7.53 -5.05 9.77
N ILE A 76 6.82 -3.92 9.69
CA ILE A 76 6.81 -3.06 8.50
C ILE A 76 8.17 -2.43 8.27
N LYS A 77 8.78 -1.83 9.31
CA LYS A 77 10.11 -1.21 9.23
C LYS A 77 11.19 -2.22 8.81
N GLU A 78 11.18 -3.41 9.39
CA GLU A 78 12.12 -4.48 9.03
C GLU A 78 11.87 -5.06 7.64
N GLY A 79 10.60 -5.17 7.23
CA GLY A 79 10.19 -5.73 5.95
C GLY A 79 10.39 -4.79 4.75
N ALA A 80 10.40 -3.49 5.00
CA ALA A 80 10.55 -2.44 3.98
C ALA A 80 11.94 -1.77 3.98
N ARG A 81 12.92 -2.34 4.68
CA ARG A 81 14.27 -1.78 4.78
C ARG A 81 15.01 -1.87 3.43
N GLY A 82 15.55 -0.74 2.96
CA GLY A 82 16.44 -0.67 1.80
C GLY A 82 15.73 -0.28 0.50
N THR A 83 14.71 -1.03 0.09
CA THR A 83 13.82 -0.68 -1.03
C THR A 83 12.37 -0.97 -0.66
N ASN A 84 11.48 -0.03 -0.92
CA ASN A 84 10.07 -0.21 -0.64
C ASN A 84 9.25 0.01 -1.92
N TYR A 85 8.54 -1.04 -2.32
CA TYR A 85 7.66 -1.05 -3.47
C TYR A 85 6.24 -1.44 -3.07
N VAL A 86 6.05 -2.12 -1.94
CA VAL A 86 4.71 -2.44 -1.42
C VAL A 86 3.99 -1.14 -1.10
N ASN A 87 2.82 -0.95 -1.72
CA ASN A 87 2.07 0.30 -1.62
C ASN A 87 0.65 0.14 -1.10
N HIS A 88 0.10 -1.08 -1.06
CA HIS A 88 -1.25 -1.34 -0.55
C HIS A 88 -1.28 -2.65 0.23
N ILE A 89 -1.85 -2.64 1.44
CA ILE A 89 -2.00 -3.82 2.28
C ILE A 89 -3.42 -3.85 2.85
N SER A 90 -4.11 -4.97 2.70
CA SER A 90 -5.29 -5.29 3.49
C SER A 90 -4.90 -6.39 4.48
N LEU A 91 -4.94 -6.13 5.78
CA LEU A 91 -4.59 -7.14 6.79
C LEU A 91 -5.78 -8.01 7.18
N ASN A 92 -6.98 -7.43 7.15
CA ASN A 92 -8.28 -8.06 7.35
C ASN A 92 -9.36 -7.12 6.77
N GLU A 93 -10.64 -7.33 7.09
CA GLU A 93 -11.76 -6.53 6.61
C GLU A 93 -11.76 -5.07 7.12
N ASN A 94 -11.04 -4.78 8.20
CA ASN A 94 -11.04 -3.49 8.91
C ASN A 94 -9.74 -2.70 8.73
N ILE A 95 -8.59 -3.37 8.58
CA ILE A 95 -7.28 -2.72 8.61
C ILE A 95 -6.68 -2.63 7.21
N PHE A 96 -6.60 -1.39 6.73
CA PHE A 96 -6.01 -1.03 5.44
C PHE A 96 -4.76 -0.19 5.66
N ILE A 97 -3.70 -0.49 4.91
CA ILE A 97 -2.43 0.24 4.97
C ILE A 97 -2.08 0.70 3.57
N LYS A 98 -1.72 1.97 3.44
CA LYS A 98 -1.30 2.55 2.17
C LYS A 98 0.04 3.25 2.31
N ASN A 99 0.94 3.01 1.36
CA ASN A 99 2.08 3.89 1.13
C ASN A 99 1.76 4.74 -0.09
N PHE A 100 1.51 6.03 0.14
CA PHE A 100 1.15 6.94 -0.94
C PHE A 100 2.29 7.14 -1.93
N GLY A 101 3.53 7.00 -1.44
CA GLY A 101 4.72 7.44 -2.12
C GLY A 101 4.68 8.93 -2.47
N HIS A 102 5.84 9.51 -2.68
CA HIS A 102 5.94 10.91 -3.06
C HIS A 102 7.19 11.13 -3.89
N ARG A 103 7.23 12.26 -4.61
CA ARG A 103 8.42 12.67 -5.33
C ARG A 103 9.32 13.48 -4.43
N THR A 104 10.58 13.10 -4.37
CA THR A 104 11.63 13.89 -3.74
C THR A 104 11.91 15.15 -4.58
N SER A 105 12.70 16.07 -4.02
CA SER A 105 13.17 17.25 -4.75
C SER A 105 14.04 16.92 -5.97
N SER A 106 14.64 15.73 -6.02
CA SER A 106 15.37 15.22 -7.19
C SER A 106 14.46 14.58 -8.25
N GLY A 107 13.14 14.52 -8.01
CA GLY A 107 12.16 13.93 -8.91
C GLY A 107 11.99 12.42 -8.78
N GLU A 108 12.74 11.77 -7.87
CA GLU A 108 12.66 10.35 -7.58
C GLU A 108 11.37 10.02 -6.83
N TYR A 109 10.66 8.96 -7.24
CA TYR A 109 9.46 8.50 -6.54
C TYR A 109 9.85 7.52 -5.43
N ILE A 110 9.61 7.89 -4.17
CA ILE A 110 9.96 7.09 -3.00
C ILE A 110 8.70 6.67 -2.22
N PHE A 111 8.75 5.52 -1.57
CA PHE A 111 7.70 5.01 -0.70
C PHE A 111 8.24 4.83 0.72
N ASP A 112 8.11 5.84 1.56
CA ASP A 112 8.77 5.89 2.87
C ASP A 112 7.82 6.07 4.06
N ILE A 113 6.52 6.28 3.80
CA ILE A 113 5.50 6.43 4.85
C ILE A 113 4.33 5.48 4.60
N PHE A 114 4.09 4.57 5.54
CA PHE A 114 2.89 3.73 5.57
C PHE A 114 1.84 4.35 6.49
N SER A 115 0.70 4.73 5.93
CA SER A 115 -0.48 5.16 6.69
C SER A 115 -1.37 3.96 7.00
N VAL A 116 -1.60 3.71 8.29
CA VAL A 116 -2.43 2.61 8.80
C VAL A 116 -3.81 3.16 9.15
N TYR A 117 -4.85 2.56 8.58
CA TYR A 117 -6.23 2.96 8.74
C TYR A 117 -7.08 1.83 9.32
N LYS A 118 -7.97 2.17 10.25
CA LYS A 118 -9.04 1.27 10.71
C LYS A 118 -10.38 1.69 10.12
N ILE A 119 -10.70 1.13 8.96
CA ILE A 119 -11.92 1.39 8.20
C ILE A 119 -12.82 0.15 8.26
N GLU A 120 -13.68 0.12 9.27
CA GLU A 120 -14.55 -1.03 9.59
C GLU A 120 -15.30 -1.54 8.34
N ASP A 121 -15.19 -2.84 8.05
CA ASP A 121 -15.78 -3.57 6.91
C ASP A 121 -15.43 -3.04 5.51
N LEU A 122 -14.43 -2.15 5.39
CA LEU A 122 -14.14 -1.42 4.16
C LEU A 122 -12.74 -1.66 3.61
N SER A 123 -11.84 -2.30 4.35
CA SER A 123 -10.45 -2.51 3.93
C SER A 123 -10.33 -3.21 2.58
N PHE A 124 -11.12 -4.27 2.37
CA PHE A 124 -11.14 -5.00 1.09
C PHE A 124 -11.61 -4.13 -0.07
N SER A 125 -12.68 -3.36 0.14
CA SER A 125 -13.22 -2.44 -0.86
C SER A 125 -12.19 -1.37 -1.20
N TYR A 126 -11.52 -0.78 -0.20
CA TYR A 126 -10.45 0.19 -0.45
C TYR A 126 -9.29 -0.42 -1.23
N PHE A 127 -8.89 -1.66 -0.92
CA PHE A 127 -7.84 -2.35 -1.67
C PHE A 127 -8.22 -2.52 -3.15
N ILE A 128 -9.41 -3.03 -3.44
CA ILE A 128 -9.89 -3.27 -4.80
C ILE A 128 -10.09 -1.95 -5.56
N SER A 129 -10.71 -0.94 -4.94
CA SER A 129 -10.88 0.39 -5.53
C SER A 129 -9.54 1.03 -5.88
N ASN A 130 -8.54 0.96 -4.99
CA ASN A 130 -7.21 1.47 -5.27
C ASN A 130 -6.52 0.67 -6.38
N LEU A 131 -6.66 -0.65 -6.44
CA LEU A 131 -6.13 -1.48 -7.53
C LEU A 131 -6.70 -1.06 -8.88
N LEU A 132 -8.04 -0.92 -8.99
CA LEU A 132 -8.70 -0.49 -10.22
C LEU A 132 -8.26 0.91 -10.65
N SER A 133 -8.25 1.86 -9.70
CA SER A 133 -7.75 3.22 -9.92
C SER A 133 -6.33 3.21 -10.51
N TYR A 134 -5.45 2.39 -9.92
CA TYR A 134 -4.06 2.25 -10.35
C TYR A 134 -3.94 1.72 -11.78
N LEU A 135 -4.72 0.70 -12.12
CA LEU A 135 -4.66 0.03 -13.43
C LEU A 135 -5.22 0.89 -14.56
N VAL A 136 -6.26 1.67 -14.28
CA VAL A 136 -6.91 2.52 -15.30
C VAL A 136 -6.06 3.76 -15.62
N LYS A 137 -5.02 4.06 -14.81
CA LYS A 137 -4.15 5.26 -14.94
C LYS A 137 -4.93 6.57 -15.09
N ARG A 138 -6.19 6.56 -14.68
CA ARG A 138 -7.01 7.75 -14.51
C ARG A 138 -7.13 7.93 -13.01
N PRO A 139 -7.01 9.17 -12.50
CA PRO A 139 -7.63 9.43 -11.22
C PRO A 139 -9.08 8.95 -11.39
N ILE A 140 -9.59 8.16 -10.45
CA ILE A 140 -11.04 8.09 -10.27
C ILE A 140 -11.40 9.50 -9.80
N THR A 141 -11.48 10.42 -10.77
CA THR A 141 -11.67 11.85 -10.58
C THR A 141 -13.05 12.00 -10.02
N ASP A 142 -13.10 12.43 -8.77
CA ASP A 142 -14.22 13.08 -8.10
C ASP A 142 -15.57 12.34 -8.17
N GLU A 143 -16.11 12.09 -6.99
CA GLU A 143 -17.45 11.53 -6.78
C GLU A 143 -17.55 10.02 -7.04
N SER A 144 -17.35 9.26 -5.98
CA SER A 144 -18.56 8.75 -5.35
C SER A 144 -18.22 8.10 -4.02
N ASP A 145 -19.07 8.36 -3.04
CA ASP A 145 -19.25 7.53 -1.86
C ASP A 145 -19.35 6.02 -2.23
N LEU A 146 -19.60 5.69 -3.50
CA LEU A 146 -19.56 4.35 -4.07
C LEU A 146 -18.18 3.66 -3.95
N TRP A 147 -17.07 4.37 -4.21
CA TRP A 147 -15.74 3.75 -4.25
C TRP A 147 -14.97 3.89 -2.93
N PHE A 148 -15.26 4.96 -2.19
CA PHE A 148 -14.67 5.30 -0.89
C PHE A 148 -15.77 5.88 0.02
N PRO A 149 -16.57 5.01 0.67
CA PRO A 149 -17.80 5.42 1.37
C PRO A 149 -17.59 6.24 2.64
N THR A 150 -16.35 6.55 3.01
CA THR A 150 -16.03 7.34 4.20
C THR A 150 -14.76 8.17 4.02
N ASP A 151 -14.66 9.25 4.79
CA ASP A 151 -13.41 9.98 4.94
C ASP A 151 -12.43 9.16 5.79
N LYS A 152 -11.61 8.36 5.10
CA LYS A 152 -10.63 7.47 5.74
C LYS A 152 -9.60 8.22 6.58
N GLU A 153 -9.35 9.51 6.34
CA GLU A 153 -8.33 10.25 7.10
C GLU A 153 -8.73 10.44 8.55
N GLN A 154 -10.04 10.45 8.85
CA GLN A 154 -10.58 10.42 10.21
C GLN A 154 -10.34 9.08 10.93
N HIS A 155 -9.95 8.05 10.17
CA HIS A 155 -9.73 6.68 10.62
C HIS A 155 -8.24 6.29 10.61
N ASN A 156 -7.33 7.26 10.42
CA ASN A 156 -5.89 7.03 10.49
C ASN A 156 -5.51 6.71 11.95
N LEU A 157 -4.92 5.54 12.16
CA LEU A 157 -4.39 5.13 13.45
C LEU A 157 -2.96 5.61 13.65
N LYS A 158 -2.13 5.51 12.60
CA LYS A 158 -0.71 5.87 12.65
C LYS A 158 -0.11 6.02 11.25
N ASN A 159 0.85 6.93 11.14
CA ASN A 159 1.80 6.96 10.02
C ASN A 159 3.14 6.38 10.49
N ILE A 160 3.62 5.35 9.80
CA ILE A 160 4.90 4.68 10.06
C ILE A 160 5.92 5.22 9.05
N SER A 161 6.87 6.03 9.54
CA SER A 161 8.04 6.45 8.77
C SER A 161 9.05 5.32 8.69
N LEU A 162 9.60 5.06 7.49
CA LEU A 162 10.73 4.17 7.26
C LEU A 162 12.08 4.87 7.41
N ILE A 163 12.07 6.21 7.53
CA ILE A 163 13.24 7.05 7.77
C ILE A 163 13.25 7.42 9.26
N ASP A 164 14.41 7.25 9.89
CA ASP A 164 14.66 7.62 11.29
C ASP A 164 14.73 9.14 11.51
#